data_AF-A0A7Y6MA55-F1
#
_entry.id   AF-A0A7Y6MA55-F1
#
_cell.length_a   1.000
_cell.length_b   1.000
_cell.length_c   1.000
_cell.angle_alpha   90.00
_cell.angle_beta   90.00
_cell.angle_gamma   90.00
#
_symmetry.space_group_name_H-M   'P 1'
#
loop_
_entity.id
_entity.type
_entity.pdbx_description
1 polymer ?
#
loop_
_entity_poly.entity_id
_entity_poly.type
_entity_poly.pdbx_seq_one_letter_code
_entity_poly.pdbx_strand_id
1 'polypeptide(L)'
;MSTVVGKWKMAIADGCMPGDRLVLFNAGAGNAHVELTFCAEGGRPLGPFRVVVPPRRARFATLEELAGSGLPGRRVPYGVVVLSDVPVLVQHPADQDAPQARRSAA
;
A
#
# COMPACT_ATOMS: atom_id res chain seq x y z
N MET A 1 7.38 -26.12 23.59
CA MET A 1 6.19 -25.31 23.25
C MET A 1 6.69 -24.04 22.57
N SER A 2 6.56 -23.93 21.25
CA SER A 2 6.72 -22.67 20.49
C SER A 2 6.28 -22.89 19.06
N THR A 3 5.02 -22.57 18.77
CA THR A 3 4.55 -22.42 17.39
C THR A 3 4.49 -20.93 17.13
N VAL A 4 5.45 -20.40 16.37
CA VAL A 4 5.36 -19.04 15.84
C VAL A 4 4.58 -19.14 14.52
N VAL A 5 3.27 -18.89 14.58
CA VAL A 5 2.44 -18.77 13.37
C VAL A 5 2.62 -17.36 12.82
N GLY A 6 3.58 -17.19 11.91
CA GLY A 6 3.77 -15.93 11.20
C GLY A 6 2.59 -15.64 10.27
N LYS A 7 1.68 -14.74 10.67
CA LYS A 7 0.62 -14.18 9.80
C LYS A 7 1.15 -13.05 8.91
N TRP A 8 2.32 -13.21 8.30
CA TRP A 8 2.90 -12.14 7.50
C TRP A 8 2.31 -12.26 6.10
N LYS A 9 1.30 -11.44 5.81
CA LYS A 9 0.71 -11.35 4.49
C LYS A 9 1.47 -10.28 3.72
N MET A 10 2.49 -10.74 3.02
CA MET A 10 3.32 -9.91 2.18
C MET A 10 2.69 -9.81 0.78
N ALA A 11 2.52 -8.59 0.29
CA ALA A 11 2.24 -8.31 -1.11
C ALA A 11 3.34 -7.41 -1.66
N ILE A 12 3.68 -7.61 -2.93
CA ILE A 12 4.62 -6.77 -3.67
C ILE A 12 3.83 -6.18 -4.84
N ALA A 13 3.76 -4.85 -4.89
CA ALA A 13 3.38 -4.13 -6.10
C ALA A 13 4.67 -3.66 -6.76
N ASP A 14 4.93 -4.05 -8.00
CA ASP A 14 6.10 -3.67 -8.78
C ASP A 14 5.73 -2.69 -9.91
N GLY A 15 6.74 -2.01 -10.45
CA GLY A 15 6.53 -1.04 -11.53
C GLY A 15 5.73 0.20 -11.12
N CYS A 16 5.61 0.49 -9.81
CA CYS A 16 4.91 1.67 -9.34
C CYS A 16 5.70 2.94 -9.67
N MET A 17 5.05 3.91 -10.31
CA MET A 17 5.63 5.19 -10.67
C MET A 17 5.21 6.29 -9.68
N PRO A 18 6.02 7.36 -9.52
CA PRO A 18 5.57 8.56 -8.81
C PRO A 18 4.23 9.06 -9.35
N GLY A 19 3.28 9.32 -8.45
CA GLY A 19 1.90 9.69 -8.77
C GLY A 19 0.90 8.53 -8.86
N ASP A 20 1.38 7.28 -8.88
CA ASP A 20 0.50 6.11 -8.85
C ASP A 20 -0.27 6.01 -7.52
N ARG A 21 -1.37 5.25 -7.56
CA ARG A 21 -2.19 4.97 -6.39
C ARG A 21 -2.03 3.55 -5.91
N LEU A 22 -2.09 3.38 -4.59
CA LEU A 22 -2.22 2.09 -3.94
C LEU A 22 -3.57 2.03 -3.23
N VAL A 23 -4.30 0.94 -3.46
CA VAL A 23 -5.57 0.67 -2.79
C VAL A 23 -5.37 -0.47 -1.81
N LEU A 24 -5.65 -0.20 -0.54
CA LEU A 24 -5.59 -1.16 0.55
C LEU A 24 -7.01 -1.41 1.06
N PHE A 25 -7.52 -2.63 0.89
CA PHE A 25 -8.84 -3.01 1.40
C PHE A 25 -8.71 -4.00 2.55
N ASN A 26 -9.17 -3.57 3.73
CA ASN A 26 -9.26 -4.42 4.91
C ASN A 26 -10.62 -5.12 4.94
N ALA A 27 -10.64 -6.42 4.62
CA ALA A 27 -11.83 -7.26 4.70
C ALA A 27 -12.14 -7.74 6.14
N GLY A 28 -11.22 -7.52 7.08
CA GLY A 28 -11.30 -7.96 8.45
C GLY A 28 -12.23 -7.12 9.34
N ALA A 29 -12.50 -7.65 10.53
CA ALA A 29 -13.34 -7.02 11.54
C ALA A 29 -12.58 -6.07 12.49
N GLY A 30 -11.25 -6.09 12.47
CA GLY A 30 -10.38 -5.19 13.24
C GLY A 30 -9.62 -4.21 12.36
N ASN A 31 -8.99 -3.21 12.95
CA ASN A 31 -8.06 -2.32 12.24
C ASN A 31 -6.88 -3.13 11.68
N ALA A 32 -6.51 -2.86 10.43
CA ALA A 32 -5.28 -3.38 9.84
C ALA A 32 -4.16 -2.35 10.04
N HIS A 33 -3.08 -2.77 10.70
CA HIS A 33 -1.85 -2.01 10.79
C HIS A 33 -0.95 -2.45 9.65
N VAL A 34 -0.75 -1.55 8.70
CA VAL A 34 0.01 -1.81 7.47
C VAL A 34 1.32 -1.07 7.53
N GLU A 35 2.41 -1.78 7.25
CA GLU A 35 3.74 -1.23 7.05
C GLU A 35 4.10 -1.30 5.57
N LEU A 36 4.49 -0.16 5.01
CA LEU A 36 4.86 0.00 3.60
C LEU A 36 6.35 0.31 3.50
N THR A 37 7.07 -0.44 2.67
CA THR A 37 8.47 -0.15 2.36
C THR A 37 8.64 0.01 0.85
N PHE A 38 9.20 1.14 0.43
CA PHE A 38 9.42 1.48 -0.97
C PHE A 38 10.85 1.14 -1.37
N CYS A 39 11.02 0.32 -2.39
CA CYS A 39 12.29 -0.18 -2.88
C CYS A 39 12.52 0.38 -4.29
N ALA A 40 13.41 1.36 -4.41
CA ALA A 40 13.87 1.86 -5.71
C ALA A 40 15.06 1.03 -6.22
N GLU A 41 15.18 0.89 -7.53
CA GLU A 41 16.36 0.26 -8.13
C GLU A 41 17.64 1.03 -7.74
N GLY A 42 18.66 0.32 -7.24
CA GLY A 42 19.92 0.91 -6.80
C GLY A 42 19.84 1.79 -5.53
N GLY A 43 18.65 1.97 -4.96
CA GLY A 43 18.42 2.75 -3.75
C GLY A 43 18.35 1.90 -2.47
N ARG A 44 18.47 2.56 -1.31
CA ARG A 44 18.11 1.92 -0.03
C ARG A 44 16.59 1.89 0.12
N PRO A 45 16.00 0.82 0.71
CA PRO A 45 14.58 0.80 1.02
C PRO A 45 14.16 1.97 1.92
N LEU A 46 13.02 2.58 1.61
CA LEU A 46 12.44 3.70 2.34
C LEU A 46 11.22 3.23 3.13
N GLY A 47 11.26 3.40 4.45
CA GLY A 47 10.19 2.96 5.35
C GLY A 47 10.74 2.30 6.62
N PRO A 48 9.88 1.61 7.39
CA PRO A 48 8.46 1.38 7.11
C PRO A 48 7.59 2.62 7.34
N PHE A 49 6.72 2.93 6.39
CA PHE A 49 5.63 3.91 6.56
C PHE A 49 4.40 3.21 7.10
N ARG A 50 3.81 3.76 8.18
CA ARG A 50 2.71 3.12 8.89
C ARG A 50 1.36 3.71 8.50
N VAL A 51 0.43 2.82 8.18
CA VAL A 51 -0.92 3.14 7.74
C VAL A 51 -1.91 2.28 8.50
N VAL A 52 -2.97 2.90 9.01
CA VAL A 52 -4.11 2.16 9.58
C VAL A 52 -5.23 2.14 8.55
N VAL A 53 -5.76 0.95 8.27
CA VAL A 53 -6.98 0.76 7.46
C VAL A 53 -8.08 0.24 8.38
N PRO A 54 -9.15 1.03 8.62
CA PRO A 54 -10.27 0.59 9.46
C PRO A 54 -10.94 -0.70 8.94
N PRO A 55 -11.68 -1.43 9.79
CA PRO A 55 -12.36 -2.66 9.39
C PRO A 55 -13.38 -2.41 8.28
N ARG A 56 -13.43 -3.31 7.29
CA ARG A 56 -14.37 -3.26 6.14
C ARG A 56 -14.32 -1.92 5.39
N ARG A 57 -13.12 -1.37 5.23
CA ARG A 57 -12.86 -0.12 4.51
C ARG A 57 -11.72 -0.28 3.52
N ALA A 58 -11.82 0.51 2.45
CA ALA A 58 -10.73 0.75 1.52
C ALA A 58 -10.05 2.08 1.85
N ARG A 59 -8.72 2.10 1.76
CA ARG A 59 -7.92 3.32 1.72
C ARG A 59 -7.38 3.48 0.31
N PHE A 60 -7.70 4.62 -0.30
CA PHE A 60 -7.18 5.04 -1.60
C PHE A 60 -6.18 6.15 -1.31
N ALA A 61 -4.93 5.95 -1.70
CA ALA A 61 -3.90 6.96 -1.49
C ALA A 61 -2.88 6.92 -2.62
N THR A 62 -2.31 8.08 -2.96
CA THR A 62 -1.13 8.11 -3.82
C THR A 62 0.09 7.59 -3.06
N LEU A 63 1.14 7.19 -3.77
CA LEU A 63 2.39 6.77 -3.12
C LEU A 63 2.95 7.88 -2.21
N GLU A 64 2.84 9.13 -2.63
CA GLU A 64 3.29 10.32 -1.88
C GLU A 64 2.47 10.55 -0.61
N GLU A 65 1.15 10.32 -0.65
CA GLU A 65 0.32 10.38 0.56
C GLU A 65 0.68 9.28 1.57
N LEU A 66 1.21 8.14 1.10
CA LEU A 66 1.61 7.01 1.94
C LEU A 66 3.04 7.14 2.49
N ALA A 67 3.95 7.69 1.69
CA ALA A 67 5.37 7.82 2.03
C ALA A 67 5.77 9.23 2.53
N GLY A 68 4.88 10.22 2.41
CA GLY A 68 5.17 11.61 2.71
C GLY A 68 6.22 12.21 1.76
N SER A 69 6.95 13.22 2.25
CA SER A 69 7.98 13.94 1.47
C SER A 69 9.26 13.13 1.19
N GLY A 70 9.30 11.83 1.54
CA GLY A 70 10.49 11.00 1.50
C GLY A 70 10.76 10.27 0.17
N LEU A 71 9.82 10.28 -0.78
CA LEU A 71 10.02 9.57 -2.06
C LEU A 71 10.96 10.35 -2.99
N PRO A 72 12.01 9.70 -3.54
CA PRO A 72 12.89 10.31 -4.53
C PRO A 72 12.14 10.81 -5.77
N GLY A 73 12.55 11.97 -6.26
CA GLY A 73 11.91 12.67 -7.37
C GLY A 73 11.88 11.90 -8.69
N ARG A 74 10.67 11.57 -9.11
CA ARG A 74 10.06 11.66 -10.45
C ARG A 74 10.47 10.77 -11.63
N ARG A 75 11.44 9.85 -11.57
CA ARG A 75 11.66 8.91 -12.72
C ARG A 75 12.13 7.48 -12.39
N VAL A 76 12.12 7.08 -11.12
CA VAL A 76 12.55 5.72 -10.74
C VAL A 76 11.31 4.90 -10.37
N PRO A 77 11.10 3.71 -10.99
CA PRO A 77 10.05 2.82 -10.55
C PRO A 77 10.36 2.25 -9.17
N TYR A 78 9.32 2.01 -8.39
CA TYR A 78 9.39 1.45 -7.06
C TYR A 78 8.74 0.07 -7.04
N GLY A 79 9.36 -0.85 -6.29
CA GLY A 79 8.61 -1.94 -5.65
C GLY A 79 8.07 -1.47 -4.31
N VAL A 80 6.85 -1.85 -3.96
CA VAL A 80 6.26 -1.57 -2.64
C VAL A 80 6.02 -2.89 -1.91
N VAL A 81 6.73 -3.08 -0.80
CA VAL A 81 6.50 -4.19 0.12
C VAL A 81 5.42 -3.77 1.10
N VAL A 82 4.33 -4.54 1.14
CA VAL A 82 3.20 -4.33 2.04
C VAL A 82 3.16 -5.44 3.07
N LEU A 83 3.29 -5.08 4.35
CA LEU A 83 3.13 -6.00 5.48
C LEU A 83 1.91 -5.59 6.30
N SER A 84 1.09 -6.55 6.71
CA SER A 84 -0.03 -6.30 7.60
C SER A 84 -0.22 -7.41 8.63
N ASP A 85 -0.70 -7.03 9.81
CA ASP A 85 -1.08 -7.92 10.91
C ASP A 85 -2.36 -8.74 10.63
N VAL A 86 -3.14 -8.34 9.62
CA VAL A 86 -4.38 -9.01 9.18
C VAL A 86 -4.45 -9.10 7.65
N PRO A 87 -5.34 -9.93 7.06
CA PRO A 87 -5.56 -9.93 5.62
C PRO A 87 -6.01 -8.58 5.06
N VAL A 88 -5.21 -8.03 4.14
CA VAL A 88 -5.51 -6.85 3.34
C VAL A 88 -5.36 -7.20 1.88
N LEU A 89 -6.33 -6.80 1.05
CA LEU A 89 -6.20 -6.84 -0.40
C LEU A 89 -5.45 -5.60 -0.87
N VAL A 90 -4.48 -5.80 -1.75
CA VAL A 90 -3.65 -4.73 -2.31
C VAL A 90 -3.92 -4.67 -3.81
N GLN A 91 -4.22 -3.47 -4.32
CA GLN A 91 -4.32 -3.21 -5.75
C GLN A 91 -3.48 -1.98 -6.12
N HIS A 92 -2.75 -2.09 -7.22
CA HIS A 92 -2.03 -1.00 -7.87
C HIS A 92 -2.64 -0.81 -9.26
N PRO A 93 -3.70 0.01 -9.38
CA PRO A 93 -4.21 0.37 -10.69
C PRO A 93 -3.18 1.29 -11.37
N ALA A 94 -2.66 0.87 -12.53
CA ALA A 94 -1.87 1.75 -13.38
C ALA A 94 -2.76 2.90 -13.86
N ASP A 95 -2.29 4.14 -13.66
CA ASP A 95 -2.78 5.38 -14.27
C ASP A 95 -4.30 5.64 -14.24
N GLN A 96 -4.74 6.62 -13.44
CA GLN A 96 -6.10 7.15 -13.52
C GLN A 96 -6.08 8.68 -13.58
N ASP A 97 -5.81 9.22 -14.77
CA ASP A 97 -6.46 10.45 -15.26
C ASP A 97 -8.00 10.28 -15.40
N ALA A 98 -8.55 9.10 -15.08
CA ALA A 98 -9.99 8.89 -15.03
C ALA A 98 -10.58 9.49 -13.73
N PRO A 99 -11.56 10.41 -13.82
CA PRO A 99 -12.23 10.93 -12.64
C PRO A 99 -12.80 9.76 -11.84
N GLN A 100 -12.61 9.80 -10.51
CA GLN A 100 -13.20 8.86 -9.57
C GLN A 100 -14.70 8.80 -9.87
N ALA A 101 -15.14 7.75 -10.57
CA ALA A 101 -16.55 7.53 -10.81
C ALA A 101 -17.17 7.38 -9.41
N ARG A 102 -17.90 8.42 -8.98
CA ARG A 102 -18.82 8.32 -7.84
C ARG A 102 -19.84 7.26 -8.22
N ARG A 103 -19.54 5.99 -7.94
CA ARG A 103 -20.56 4.95 -7.92
C ARG A 103 -21.37 5.19 -6.66
N SER A 104 -22.43 5.98 -6.82
CA SER A 104 -23.54 6.03 -5.88
C SER A 104 -24.01 4.59 -5.64
N ALA A 105 -23.92 4.14 -4.39
CA ALA A 105 -24.63 2.95 -3.97
C ALA A 105 -26.14 3.22 -4.15
N ALA A 106 -26.76 2.46 -5.04
CA ALA A 106 -28.19 2.25 -5.14
C ALA A 106 -28.43 0.75 -5.04
#